data_AF-A0A931RT98-F1
#
_entry.id   AF-A0A931RT98-F1
#
_cell.length_a   1.000
_cell.length_b   1.000
_cell.length_c   1.000
_cell.angle_alpha   90.00
_cell.angle_beta   90.00
_cell.angle_gamma   90.00
#
_symmetry.space_group_name_H-M   'P 1'
#
loop_
_entity.id
_entity.type
_entity.pdbx_description
1 polymer ?
#
loop_
_entity_poly.entity_id
_entity_poly.type
_entity_poly.pdbx_seq_one_letter_code
_entity_poly.pdbx_strand_id
1 'polypeptide(L)'
;SNLKRLFGKYDEKIFSPYYTGLADRTVPDNDRPLHFIVGNSVSVLIYLATIGKASKIVLFGADGYAASKDAKEIYYRPKEYGGESQRQLIENTNKGFNPIIRLGLRNIYKTHHLEPVPILNCSEVSFLTPFPKASYNDSFDFLLGRKNIKEISDLRTPTASIIIPDSGDEKEAQDTLKNIAEQSYSNYETIVIKRNSNFSDTMKSALSLARGKYIFYRPAGNGYPDRDWVNSCLEILENRPQLSLVCGISENQLIDSPWRKKKFIYYWLKRKSFFPSNITCVRKQVLEKCLFQSDGAGKEDTESENWLNFNLRFNIDGYLPAFIPTTAPASFMQDPNLYEKYRRKIDNYKYRLIFRKAKHCFRDGDSNILPGKFYLSVFLFYDIAKKLKNKLPRPLLSRLNIARQLVRKFYQK
;
A
#
# COMPACT_ATOMS: atom_id res chain seq x y z
N SER A 1 -30.06 2.16 -43.16
CA SER A 1 -28.91 2.04 -44.08
C SER A 1 -27.59 2.45 -43.43
N ASN A 2 -27.52 3.53 -42.63
CA ASN A 2 -26.26 3.99 -42.00
C ASN A 2 -25.73 3.11 -40.85
N LEU A 3 -26.60 2.54 -40.02
CA LEU A 3 -26.19 1.62 -38.94
C LEU A 3 -25.58 0.32 -39.49
N LYS A 4 -26.16 -0.28 -40.53
CA LYS A 4 -25.59 -1.47 -41.20
C LYS A 4 -24.21 -1.20 -41.81
N ARG A 5 -23.98 -0.01 -42.36
CA ARG A 5 -22.67 0.41 -42.90
C ARG A 5 -21.65 0.69 -41.79
N LEU A 6 -22.11 1.21 -40.64
CA LEU A 6 -21.29 1.37 -39.45
C LEU A 6 -20.88 -0.01 -38.88
N PHE A 7 -21.84 -0.91 -38.66
CA PHE A 7 -21.56 -2.28 -38.22
C PHE A 7 -20.68 -3.04 -39.22
N GLY A 8 -20.96 -2.99 -40.53
CA GLY A 8 -20.12 -3.65 -41.52
C GLY A 8 -18.68 -3.12 -41.62
N LYS A 9 -18.43 -1.84 -41.32
CA LYS A 9 -17.08 -1.25 -41.33
C LYS A 9 -16.27 -1.57 -40.06
N TYR A 10 -16.96 -1.90 -38.98
CA TYR A 10 -16.36 -1.95 -37.66
C TYR A 10 -16.79 -3.17 -36.84
N ASP A 11 -17.43 -4.19 -37.41
CA ASP A 11 -17.92 -5.38 -36.67
C ASP A 11 -16.79 -6.08 -35.91
N GLU A 12 -15.59 -6.18 -36.50
CA GLU A 12 -14.39 -6.71 -35.84
C GLU A 12 -13.75 -5.73 -34.84
N LYS A 13 -14.15 -4.45 -34.87
CA LYS A 13 -13.56 -3.33 -34.12
C LYS A 13 -14.46 -2.75 -33.02
N ILE A 14 -15.77 -3.02 -33.06
CA ILE A 14 -16.77 -2.30 -32.26
C ILE A 14 -17.00 -2.99 -30.93
N PHE A 15 -17.12 -4.31 -30.86
CA PHE A 15 -17.44 -4.99 -29.59
C PHE A 15 -17.15 -6.49 -29.69
N SER A 16 -16.23 -7.00 -28.87
CA SER A 16 -16.21 -8.42 -28.52
C SER A 16 -16.39 -8.55 -27.01
N PRO A 17 -17.63 -8.58 -26.49
CA PRO A 17 -17.89 -8.94 -25.11
C PRO A 17 -17.90 -10.47 -25.02
N TYR A 18 -16.80 -11.14 -25.38
CA TYR A 18 -16.72 -12.58 -25.22
C TYR A 18 -16.31 -12.91 -23.78
N TYR A 19 -17.30 -13.35 -23.00
CA TYR A 19 -17.19 -13.84 -21.62
C TYR A 19 -16.54 -15.25 -21.52
N THR A 20 -15.97 -15.78 -22.60
CA THR A 20 -15.46 -17.16 -22.64
C THR A 20 -14.01 -17.22 -22.19
N GLY A 21 -13.77 -17.11 -20.87
CA GLY A 21 -12.64 -17.71 -20.11
C GLY A 21 -11.18 -17.53 -20.57
N LEU A 22 -10.93 -16.90 -21.73
CA LEU A 22 -9.70 -16.79 -22.49
C LEU A 22 -9.62 -15.41 -23.15
N ALA A 23 -10.44 -14.44 -22.71
CA ALA A 23 -10.50 -13.12 -23.31
C ALA A 23 -9.12 -12.47 -23.21
N ASP A 24 -8.49 -12.28 -24.36
CA ASP A 24 -7.35 -11.40 -24.51
C ASP A 24 -7.69 -10.08 -23.81
N ARG A 25 -6.82 -9.65 -22.90
CA ARG A 25 -6.89 -8.33 -22.26
C ARG A 25 -6.53 -7.26 -23.30
N THR A 26 -7.27 -7.19 -24.40
CA THR A 26 -7.07 -6.15 -25.41
C THR A 26 -7.52 -4.83 -24.80
N VAL A 27 -6.63 -3.86 -24.92
CA VAL A 27 -6.86 -2.48 -24.50
C VAL A 27 -7.20 -1.68 -25.75
N PRO A 28 -7.97 -0.58 -25.64
CA PRO A 28 -8.24 0.25 -26.80
C PRO A 28 -6.93 0.74 -27.42
N ASP A 29 -6.76 0.55 -28.72
CA ASP A 29 -5.64 1.04 -29.51
C ASP A 29 -6.16 1.75 -30.78
N ASN A 30 -5.25 2.27 -31.61
CA ASN A 30 -5.63 3.01 -32.82
C ASN A 30 -6.38 2.13 -33.83
N ASP A 31 -6.12 0.82 -33.84
CA ASP A 31 -6.73 -0.12 -34.77
C ASP A 31 -8.09 -0.63 -34.27
N ARG A 32 -8.27 -0.67 -32.95
CA ARG A 32 -9.43 -1.18 -32.20
C ARG A 32 -9.83 -0.19 -31.09
N PRO A 33 -10.30 1.03 -31.45
CA PRO A 33 -10.52 2.12 -30.49
C PRO A 33 -11.67 1.89 -29.50
N LEU A 34 -12.49 0.86 -29.74
CA LEU A 34 -13.64 0.47 -28.90
C LEU A 34 -13.49 -0.95 -28.31
N HIS A 35 -12.30 -1.57 -28.42
CA HIS A 35 -12.02 -2.83 -27.70
C HIS A 35 -11.73 -2.51 -26.24
N PHE A 36 -12.74 -2.70 -25.39
CA PHE A 36 -12.61 -2.49 -23.96
C PHE A 36 -12.14 -3.76 -23.25
N ILE A 37 -11.40 -3.58 -22.16
CA ILE A 37 -11.13 -4.67 -21.23
C ILE A 37 -12.48 -5.18 -20.70
N VAL A 38 -12.74 -6.48 -20.88
CA VAL A 38 -13.96 -7.13 -20.44
C VAL A 38 -14.20 -6.82 -18.95
N GLY A 39 -15.34 -6.19 -18.66
CA GLY A 39 -15.76 -5.81 -17.31
C GLY A 39 -17.28 -5.93 -17.19
N ASN A 40 -17.86 -5.25 -16.19
CA ASN A 40 -19.32 -5.15 -16.10
C ASN A 40 -19.85 -4.03 -17.02
N SER A 41 -21.16 -3.95 -17.17
CA SER A 41 -21.83 -2.93 -17.97
C SER A 41 -21.50 -1.50 -17.54
N VAL A 42 -21.32 -1.27 -16.22
CA VAL A 42 -20.93 0.04 -15.68
C VAL A 42 -19.59 0.49 -16.23
N SER A 43 -18.58 -0.40 -16.31
CA SER A 43 -17.28 -0.06 -16.87
C SER A 43 -17.39 0.41 -18.32
N VAL A 44 -18.16 -0.32 -19.13
CA VAL A 44 -18.37 0.01 -20.55
C VAL A 44 -19.04 1.37 -20.70
N LEU A 45 -20.05 1.67 -19.87
CA LEU A 45 -20.72 2.98 -19.89
C LEU A 45 -19.77 4.13 -19.52
N ILE A 46 -18.91 3.92 -18.50
CA ILE A 46 -17.89 4.91 -18.12
C ILE A 46 -16.92 5.17 -19.29
N TYR A 47 -16.49 4.11 -19.97
CA TYR A 47 -15.60 4.22 -21.14
C TYR A 47 -16.25 4.99 -22.28
N LEU A 48 -17.49 4.66 -22.62
CA LEU A 48 -18.24 5.34 -23.68
C LEU A 48 -18.51 6.80 -23.34
N ALA A 49 -18.91 7.11 -22.10
CA ALA A 49 -19.10 8.49 -21.64
C ALA A 49 -17.80 9.29 -21.71
N THR A 50 -16.68 8.66 -21.37
CA THR A 50 -15.34 9.27 -21.47
C THR A 50 -14.98 9.59 -22.91
N ILE A 51 -15.15 8.63 -23.83
CA ILE A 51 -14.91 8.82 -25.27
C ILE A 51 -15.83 9.91 -25.84
N GLY A 52 -17.08 9.94 -25.36
CA GLY A 52 -18.06 10.99 -25.66
C GLY A 52 -17.74 12.35 -25.05
N LYS A 53 -16.58 12.52 -24.39
CA LYS A 53 -16.11 13.76 -23.76
C LYS A 53 -17.09 14.32 -22.73
N ALA A 54 -17.69 13.46 -21.90
CA ALA A 54 -18.49 13.89 -20.77
C ALA A 54 -17.68 14.88 -19.90
N SER A 55 -18.30 15.99 -19.50
CA SER A 55 -17.63 16.98 -18.66
C SER A 55 -17.41 16.48 -17.23
N LYS A 56 -18.32 15.62 -16.74
CA LYS A 56 -18.32 14.96 -15.42
C LYS A 56 -19.12 13.65 -15.51
N ILE A 57 -18.81 12.67 -14.67
CA ILE A 57 -19.56 11.41 -14.52
C ILE A 57 -19.86 11.21 -13.03
N VAL A 58 -21.10 10.86 -12.70
CA VAL A 58 -21.49 10.50 -11.32
C VAL A 58 -22.18 9.14 -11.34
N LEU A 59 -21.69 8.23 -10.49
CA LEU A 59 -22.18 6.87 -10.37
C LEU A 59 -23.14 6.79 -9.18
N PHE A 60 -24.41 6.46 -9.42
CA PHE A 60 -25.42 6.26 -8.38
C PHE A 60 -25.68 4.77 -8.20
N GLY A 61 -25.36 4.24 -7.02
CA GLY A 61 -25.71 2.86 -6.64
C GLY A 61 -25.09 1.75 -7.51
N ALA A 62 -23.96 2.03 -8.15
CA ALA A 62 -23.40 1.21 -9.24
C ALA A 62 -22.82 -0.16 -8.79
N ASP A 63 -22.57 -0.35 -7.50
CA ASP A 63 -22.11 -1.62 -6.91
C ASP A 63 -23.24 -2.42 -6.25
N GLY A 64 -24.44 -1.85 -6.19
CA GLY A 64 -25.62 -2.52 -5.66
C GLY A 64 -25.50 -2.93 -4.20
N TYR A 65 -24.70 -2.31 -3.33
CA TYR A 65 -24.79 -2.60 -1.90
C TYR A 65 -24.14 -1.51 -1.03
N ALA A 66 -24.59 -1.37 0.22
CA ALA A 66 -23.98 -0.50 1.22
C ALA A 66 -23.24 -1.33 2.28
N ALA A 67 -22.01 -1.00 2.65
CA ALA A 67 -21.31 -1.64 3.78
C ALA A 67 -22.05 -1.53 5.15
N SER A 68 -23.14 -0.76 5.20
CA SER A 68 -24.02 -0.57 6.36
C SER A 68 -24.82 -1.81 6.72
N LYS A 69 -25.05 -2.02 8.03
CA LYS A 69 -25.97 -3.04 8.54
C LYS A 69 -27.44 -2.61 8.42
N ASP A 70 -27.70 -1.35 8.11
CA ASP A 70 -29.05 -0.81 8.07
C ASP A 70 -29.66 -0.98 6.69
N ALA A 71 -30.74 -1.78 6.61
CA ALA A 71 -31.35 -2.19 5.34
C ALA A 71 -31.89 -1.01 4.52
N LYS A 72 -32.12 0.15 5.16
CA LYS A 72 -32.62 1.37 4.53
C LYS A 72 -31.57 2.09 3.68
N GLU A 73 -30.28 1.81 3.89
CA GLU A 73 -29.17 2.43 3.14
C GLU A 73 -28.70 1.56 1.97
N ILE A 74 -29.28 0.37 1.79
CA ILE A 74 -28.90 -0.57 0.74
C ILE A 74 -29.64 -0.22 -0.55
N TYR A 75 -28.88 0.18 -1.58
CA TYR A 75 -29.41 0.55 -2.89
C TYR A 75 -30.05 -0.63 -3.64
N TYR A 76 -29.43 -1.82 -3.57
CA TYR A 76 -29.98 -3.05 -4.15
C TYR A 76 -30.65 -3.87 -3.06
N ARG A 77 -31.89 -4.29 -3.30
CA ARG A 77 -32.63 -5.11 -2.35
C ARG A 77 -32.71 -6.52 -2.92
N PRO A 78 -31.94 -7.50 -2.39
CA PRO A 78 -31.90 -8.85 -2.94
C PRO A 78 -33.26 -9.53 -3.04
N LYS A 79 -34.18 -9.18 -2.12
CA LYS A 79 -35.57 -9.64 -2.12
C LYS A 79 -36.39 -9.12 -3.32
N GLU A 80 -36.04 -7.98 -3.87
CA GLU A 80 -36.77 -7.32 -4.96
C GLU A 80 -36.21 -7.69 -6.34
N TYR A 81 -34.91 -7.98 -6.43
CA TYR A 81 -34.23 -8.15 -7.71
C TYR A 81 -33.71 -9.56 -7.99
N GLY A 82 -33.82 -10.50 -7.03
CA GLY A 82 -33.42 -11.90 -7.17
C GLY A 82 -31.98 -12.06 -7.66
N GLY A 83 -31.01 -12.21 -6.77
CA GLY A 83 -29.61 -12.14 -7.21
C GLY A 83 -28.56 -12.71 -6.28
N GLU A 84 -27.33 -12.63 -6.79
CA GLU A 84 -26.06 -13.03 -6.17
C GLU A 84 -25.96 -12.58 -4.71
N SER A 85 -25.31 -13.38 -3.88
CA SER A 85 -25.09 -13.00 -2.48
C SER A 85 -24.27 -11.70 -2.38
N GLN A 86 -24.46 -10.93 -1.30
CA GLN A 86 -23.65 -9.74 -1.02
C GLN A 86 -22.15 -10.01 -1.15
N ARG A 87 -21.70 -11.17 -0.66
CA ARG A 87 -20.31 -11.60 -0.75
C ARG A 87 -19.83 -11.71 -2.20
N GLN A 88 -20.66 -12.24 -3.08
CA GLN A 88 -20.36 -12.41 -4.49
C GLN A 88 -20.31 -11.06 -5.23
N LEU A 89 -21.21 -10.12 -4.94
CA LEU A 89 -21.15 -8.76 -5.49
C LEU A 89 -19.88 -8.01 -5.08
N ILE A 90 -19.49 -8.13 -3.80
CA ILE A 90 -18.23 -7.57 -3.28
C ILE A 90 -17.04 -8.21 -3.99
N GLU A 91 -17.06 -9.53 -4.15
CA GLU A 91 -16.00 -10.27 -4.81
C GLU A 91 -15.88 -9.90 -6.29
N ASN A 92 -17.00 -9.80 -7.02
CA ASN A 92 -17.06 -9.36 -8.41
C ASN A 92 -16.57 -7.92 -8.58
N THR A 93 -16.95 -7.03 -7.65
CA THR A 93 -16.47 -5.64 -7.64
C THR A 93 -14.97 -5.56 -7.40
N ASN A 94 -14.46 -6.29 -6.42
CA ASN A 94 -13.05 -6.26 -6.04
C ASN A 94 -12.14 -6.98 -7.05
N LYS A 95 -12.60 -8.06 -7.68
CA LYS A 95 -11.82 -8.83 -8.66
C LYS A 95 -12.00 -8.35 -10.10
N GLY A 96 -13.17 -7.80 -10.42
CA GLY A 96 -13.50 -7.32 -11.76
C GLY A 96 -13.37 -5.80 -11.88
N PHE A 97 -14.36 -5.07 -11.37
CA PHE A 97 -14.49 -3.63 -11.64
C PHE A 97 -13.29 -2.81 -11.13
N ASN A 98 -12.98 -2.94 -9.84
CA ASN A 98 -11.96 -2.14 -9.15
C ASN A 98 -10.58 -2.20 -9.82
N PRO A 99 -10.04 -3.38 -10.18
CA PRO A 99 -8.76 -3.46 -10.85
C PRO A 99 -8.79 -3.00 -12.31
N ILE A 100 -9.90 -3.24 -13.02
CA ILE A 100 -9.97 -3.07 -14.48
C ILE A 100 -10.23 -1.61 -14.88
N ILE A 101 -11.13 -0.91 -14.18
CA ILE A 101 -11.63 0.38 -14.65
C ILE A 101 -10.54 1.45 -14.81
N ARG A 102 -9.55 1.47 -13.91
CA ARG A 102 -8.42 2.41 -13.97
C ARG A 102 -7.54 2.16 -15.19
N LEU A 103 -7.24 0.90 -15.47
CA LEU A 103 -6.43 0.50 -16.62
C LEU A 103 -7.16 0.85 -17.92
N GLY A 104 -8.46 0.54 -18.01
CA GLY A 104 -9.28 0.88 -19.16
C GLY A 104 -9.33 2.38 -19.41
N LEU A 105 -9.61 3.19 -18.38
CA LEU A 105 -9.64 4.66 -18.48
C LEU A 105 -8.29 5.23 -18.92
N ARG A 106 -7.18 4.78 -18.32
CA ARG A 106 -5.83 5.21 -18.70
C ARG A 106 -5.55 4.98 -20.19
N ASN A 107 -5.91 3.81 -20.69
CA ASN A 107 -5.71 3.47 -22.10
C ASN A 107 -6.62 4.29 -23.00
N ILE A 108 -7.88 4.50 -22.61
CA ILE A 108 -8.81 5.39 -23.35
C ILE A 108 -8.25 6.81 -23.45
N TYR A 109 -7.79 7.40 -22.34
CA TYR A 109 -7.21 8.73 -22.36
C TYR A 109 -6.00 8.82 -23.29
N LYS A 110 -5.13 7.81 -23.26
CA LYS A 110 -3.96 7.74 -24.13
C LYS A 110 -4.34 7.58 -25.61
N THR A 111 -5.19 6.61 -25.93
CA THR A 111 -5.55 6.23 -27.30
C THR A 111 -6.37 7.31 -28.00
N HIS A 112 -7.26 7.98 -27.26
CA HIS A 112 -8.13 9.02 -27.82
C HIS A 112 -7.60 10.44 -27.59
N HIS A 113 -6.39 10.59 -27.02
CA HIS A 113 -5.79 11.88 -26.65
C HIS A 113 -6.74 12.77 -25.85
N LEU A 114 -7.38 12.19 -24.84
CA LEU A 114 -8.40 12.84 -24.02
C LEU A 114 -7.84 13.26 -22.66
N GLU A 115 -8.32 14.39 -22.17
CA GLU A 115 -8.11 14.79 -20.78
C GLU A 115 -8.91 13.91 -19.80
N PRO A 116 -8.38 13.64 -18.59
CA PRO A 116 -9.10 12.88 -17.59
C PRO A 116 -10.45 13.50 -17.21
N VAL A 117 -11.51 12.71 -17.31
CA VAL A 117 -12.87 13.12 -16.93
C VAL A 117 -13.04 12.98 -15.41
N PRO A 118 -13.57 13.99 -14.72
CA PRO A 118 -13.98 13.87 -13.32
C PRO A 118 -15.06 12.80 -13.13
N ILE A 119 -14.79 11.75 -12.34
CA ILE A 119 -15.73 10.67 -12.04
C ILE A 119 -15.94 10.56 -10.53
N LEU A 120 -17.18 10.67 -10.08
CA LEU A 120 -17.57 10.62 -8.67
C LEU A 120 -18.47 9.40 -8.39
N ASN A 121 -18.29 8.80 -7.23
CA ASN A 121 -19.15 7.74 -6.74
C ASN A 121 -20.09 8.27 -5.65
N CYS A 122 -21.37 8.34 -5.97
CA CYS A 122 -22.43 8.83 -5.08
C CYS A 122 -22.87 7.72 -4.10
N SER A 123 -21.96 7.33 -3.21
CA SER A 123 -22.21 6.44 -2.09
C SER A 123 -21.00 6.39 -1.17
N GLU A 124 -21.13 6.88 0.06
CA GLU A 124 -20.09 6.83 1.09
C GLU A 124 -19.71 5.38 1.46
N VAL A 125 -20.64 4.46 1.26
CA VAL A 125 -20.59 3.05 1.68
C VAL A 125 -20.33 2.09 0.53
N SER A 126 -20.07 2.59 -0.69
CA SER A 126 -19.87 1.76 -1.87
C SER A 126 -18.54 0.97 -1.84
N PHE A 127 -18.53 -0.21 -2.44
CA PHE A 127 -17.37 -1.06 -2.72
C PHE A 127 -16.57 -0.62 -3.96
N LEU A 128 -17.10 0.26 -4.82
CA LEU A 128 -16.27 0.92 -5.83
C LEU A 128 -15.23 1.80 -5.14
N THR A 129 -13.97 1.38 -5.22
CA THR A 129 -12.79 2.09 -4.71
C THR A 129 -12.00 2.90 -5.75
N PRO A 130 -12.21 2.71 -7.07
CA PRO A 130 -11.54 3.51 -8.09
C PRO A 130 -11.98 4.94 -8.22
N PHE A 131 -13.02 5.39 -7.51
CA PHE A 131 -13.60 6.73 -7.63
C PHE A 131 -13.81 7.32 -6.24
N PRO A 132 -13.63 8.65 -6.05
CA PRO A 132 -13.94 9.30 -4.80
C PRO A 132 -15.39 9.08 -4.41
N LYS A 133 -15.62 8.80 -3.13
CA LYS A 133 -16.95 8.63 -2.57
C LYS A 133 -17.46 9.95 -2.06
N ALA A 134 -18.74 10.23 -2.30
CA ALA A 134 -19.40 11.43 -1.84
C ALA A 134 -20.82 11.11 -1.37
N SER A 135 -21.34 11.96 -0.48
CA SER A 135 -22.76 11.95 -0.13
C SER A 135 -23.61 12.33 -1.36
N TYR A 136 -24.92 12.12 -1.27
CA TYR A 136 -25.85 12.58 -2.31
C TYR A 136 -25.78 14.10 -2.50
N ASN A 137 -25.79 14.85 -1.40
CA ASN A 137 -25.73 16.32 -1.46
C ASN A 137 -24.43 16.79 -2.12
N ASP A 138 -23.29 16.21 -1.74
CA ASP A 138 -22.01 16.54 -2.35
C ASP A 138 -21.96 16.17 -3.83
N SER A 139 -22.61 15.07 -4.21
CA SER A 139 -22.70 14.64 -5.61
C SER A 139 -23.57 15.57 -6.45
N PHE A 140 -24.70 16.04 -5.90
CA PHE A 140 -25.52 17.08 -6.54
C PHE A 140 -24.78 18.41 -6.63
N ASP A 141 -24.12 18.85 -5.56
CA ASP A 141 -23.30 20.06 -5.58
C ASP A 141 -22.17 19.95 -6.62
N PHE A 142 -21.57 18.77 -6.77
CA PHE A 142 -20.57 18.51 -7.81
C PHE A 142 -21.17 18.60 -9.23
N LEU A 143 -22.34 18.00 -9.48
CA LEU A 143 -23.04 18.09 -10.76
C LEU A 143 -23.42 19.55 -11.10
N LEU A 144 -23.91 20.28 -10.10
CA LEU A 144 -24.32 21.69 -10.22
C LEU A 144 -23.13 22.67 -10.24
N GLY A 145 -21.89 22.18 -10.09
CA GLY A 145 -20.68 23.01 -10.14
C GLY A 145 -20.41 23.84 -8.87
N ARG A 146 -21.08 23.52 -7.76
CA ARG A 146 -20.89 24.15 -6.45
C ARG A 146 -19.70 23.58 -5.67
N LYS A 147 -19.26 22.36 -6.00
CA LYS A 147 -18.05 21.71 -5.48
C LYS A 147 -17.18 21.17 -6.60
N ASN A 148 -15.87 21.16 -6.41
CA ASN A 148 -14.90 20.66 -7.40
C ASN A 148 -14.39 19.25 -7.04
N ILE A 149 -14.10 18.41 -8.04
CA ILE A 149 -13.61 17.05 -7.78
C ILE A 149 -12.24 17.02 -7.08
N LYS A 150 -11.42 18.08 -7.27
CA LYS A 150 -10.16 18.25 -6.55
C LYS A 150 -10.36 18.35 -5.03
N GLU A 151 -11.54 18.79 -4.58
CA GLU A 151 -11.93 18.83 -3.17
C GLU A 151 -12.42 17.46 -2.66
N ILE A 152 -12.60 16.47 -3.56
CA ILE A 152 -13.25 15.18 -3.27
C ILE A 152 -12.28 13.99 -3.42
N SER A 153 -11.10 14.18 -4.04
CA SER A 153 -9.92 13.27 -4.16
C SER A 153 -9.63 12.74 -5.58
N ASP A 154 -8.35 12.41 -5.79
CA ASP A 154 -7.72 12.33 -7.10
C ASP A 154 -7.33 10.88 -7.47
N LEU A 155 -7.95 10.37 -8.52
CA LEU A 155 -7.69 9.02 -9.08
C LEU A 155 -6.48 8.96 -9.99
N ARG A 156 -5.92 10.13 -10.30
CA ARG A 156 -4.71 10.26 -11.11
C ARG A 156 -3.46 10.07 -10.27
N THR A 157 -3.57 10.26 -8.96
CA THR A 157 -2.46 10.02 -8.05
C THR A 157 -2.50 8.55 -7.64
N PRO A 158 -1.52 7.73 -8.06
CA PRO A 158 -1.44 6.36 -7.60
C PRO A 158 -1.33 6.34 -6.08
N THR A 159 -1.93 5.36 -5.41
CA THR A 159 -1.78 5.25 -3.95
C THR A 159 -0.35 4.86 -3.60
N ALA A 160 0.29 4.05 -4.43
CA ALA A 160 1.63 3.55 -4.23
C ALA A 160 2.51 3.73 -5.47
N SER A 161 3.82 3.89 -5.24
CA SER A 161 4.84 3.80 -6.29
C SER A 161 5.75 2.61 -5.98
N ILE A 162 5.94 1.74 -6.96
CA ILE A 162 6.85 0.60 -6.89
C ILE A 162 8.11 0.97 -7.65
N ILE A 163 9.22 1.12 -6.94
CA ILE A 163 10.51 1.51 -7.51
C ILE A 163 11.31 0.24 -7.82
N ILE A 164 11.73 0.11 -9.08
CA ILE A 164 12.58 -0.96 -9.58
C ILE A 164 13.88 -0.34 -10.11
N PRO A 165 14.98 -0.42 -9.34
CA PRO A 165 16.30 -0.13 -9.89
C PRO A 165 16.64 -1.17 -10.95
N ASP A 166 16.99 -0.69 -12.13
CA ASP A 166 17.39 -1.50 -13.28
C ASP A 166 18.64 -2.33 -12.92
N SER A 167 18.58 -3.65 -13.12
CA SER A 167 19.72 -4.55 -12.94
C SER A 167 20.61 -4.64 -14.18
N GLY A 168 20.14 -4.13 -15.33
CA GLY A 168 20.76 -4.38 -16.64
C GLY A 168 20.41 -5.76 -17.22
N ASP A 169 19.68 -6.60 -16.49
CA ASP A 169 19.16 -7.88 -16.96
C ASP A 169 17.69 -7.74 -17.32
N GLU A 170 17.41 -7.81 -18.63
CA GLU A 170 16.06 -7.66 -19.17
C GLU A 170 15.11 -8.76 -18.67
N LYS A 171 15.59 -10.00 -18.51
CA LYS A 171 14.76 -11.12 -18.07
C LYS A 171 14.34 -10.94 -16.61
N GLU A 172 15.27 -10.54 -15.75
CA GLU A 172 14.97 -10.25 -14.34
C GLU A 172 13.95 -9.10 -14.20
N ALA A 173 14.09 -8.07 -15.03
CA ALA A 173 13.16 -6.95 -15.06
C ALA A 173 11.76 -7.40 -15.53
N GLN A 174 11.68 -8.19 -16.60
CA GLN A 174 10.42 -8.74 -17.11
C GLN A 174 9.71 -9.62 -16.08
N ASP A 175 10.44 -10.53 -15.42
CA ASP A 175 9.88 -11.41 -14.39
C ASP A 175 9.35 -10.61 -13.19
N THR A 176 10.08 -9.57 -12.78
CA THR A 176 9.65 -8.67 -11.70
C THR A 176 8.39 -7.89 -12.08
N LEU A 177 8.35 -7.34 -13.30
CA LEU A 177 7.19 -6.60 -13.81
C LEU A 177 5.96 -7.50 -13.94
N LYS A 178 6.12 -8.75 -14.39
CA LYS A 178 5.04 -9.73 -14.44
C LYS A 178 4.49 -10.02 -13.05
N ASN A 179 5.36 -10.28 -12.07
CA ASN A 179 4.94 -10.51 -10.70
C ASN A 179 4.19 -9.32 -10.09
N ILE A 180 4.62 -8.09 -10.39
CA ILE A 180 3.93 -6.86 -9.98
C ILE A 180 2.55 -6.75 -10.67
N ALA A 181 2.47 -7.04 -11.97
CA ALA A 181 1.22 -7.01 -12.74
C ALA A 181 0.19 -8.06 -12.26
N GLU A 182 0.64 -9.13 -11.60
CA GLU A 182 -0.21 -10.15 -10.99
C GLU A 182 -0.74 -9.78 -9.59
N GLN A 183 -0.33 -8.65 -9.01
CA GLN A 183 -0.85 -8.19 -7.72
C GLN A 183 -2.35 -7.83 -7.82
N SER A 184 -3.10 -8.13 -6.77
CA SER A 184 -4.55 -7.87 -6.68
C SER A 184 -4.88 -6.38 -6.53
N TYR A 185 -3.93 -5.59 -6.02
CA TYR A 185 -4.05 -4.14 -5.94
C TYR A 185 -3.63 -3.48 -7.25
N SER A 186 -4.44 -2.60 -7.83
CA SER A 186 -4.13 -1.97 -9.13
C SER A 186 -3.75 -0.50 -9.06
N ASN A 187 -3.94 0.19 -7.93
CA ASN A 187 -3.70 1.64 -7.83
C ASN A 187 -2.25 1.99 -7.52
N TYR A 188 -1.33 1.47 -8.31
CA TYR A 188 0.07 1.79 -8.20
C TYR A 188 0.62 2.29 -9.54
N GLU A 189 1.75 2.96 -9.47
CA GLU A 189 2.63 3.14 -10.63
C GLU A 189 3.92 2.36 -10.40
N THR A 190 4.57 1.96 -11.50
CA THR A 190 5.87 1.31 -11.47
C THR A 190 6.90 2.24 -12.08
N ILE A 191 8.01 2.44 -11.38
CA ILE A 191 9.12 3.32 -11.78
C ILE A 191 10.34 2.43 -11.97
N VAL A 192 10.64 2.12 -13.22
CA VAL A 192 11.90 1.47 -13.59
C VAL A 192 12.94 2.56 -13.79
N ILE A 193 14.04 2.51 -13.03
CA ILE A 193 15.04 3.58 -13.01
C ILE A 193 16.45 3.03 -13.17
N LYS A 194 17.22 3.66 -14.06
CA LYS A 194 18.64 3.34 -14.23
C LYS A 194 19.40 3.56 -12.93
N ARG A 195 20.16 2.56 -12.48
CA ARG A 195 21.03 2.68 -11.31
C ARG A 195 22.18 3.66 -11.60
N ASN A 196 22.37 4.61 -10.69
CA ASN A 196 23.58 5.42 -10.62
C ASN A 196 24.64 4.69 -9.78
N SER A 197 25.91 5.09 -9.93
CA SER A 197 27.00 4.61 -9.07
C SER A 197 26.74 4.92 -7.59
N ASN A 198 26.03 6.01 -7.33
CA ASN A 198 25.54 6.41 -6.01
C ASN A 198 24.08 5.94 -5.82
N PHE A 199 23.84 5.11 -4.79
CA PHE A 199 22.50 4.61 -4.51
C PHE A 199 21.53 5.72 -4.08
N SER A 200 21.96 6.64 -3.22
CA SER A 200 21.15 7.78 -2.81
C SER A 200 20.65 8.61 -4.00
N ASP A 201 21.47 8.85 -5.01
CA ASP A 201 21.06 9.62 -6.19
C ASP A 201 20.07 8.87 -7.07
N THR A 202 20.22 7.54 -7.16
CA THR A 202 19.20 6.66 -7.75
C THR A 202 17.86 6.82 -7.02
N MET A 203 17.88 6.73 -5.68
CA MET A 203 16.66 6.82 -4.88
C MET A 203 16.03 8.22 -4.87
N LYS A 204 16.83 9.30 -4.89
CA LYS A 204 16.32 10.68 -5.03
C LYS A 204 15.59 10.86 -6.35
N SER A 205 16.19 10.39 -7.44
CA SER A 205 15.57 10.43 -8.77
C SER A 205 14.29 9.59 -8.82
N ALA A 206 14.29 8.41 -8.20
CA ALA A 206 13.10 7.57 -8.15
C ALA A 206 11.97 8.21 -7.33
N LEU A 207 12.30 8.80 -6.18
CA LEU A 207 11.32 9.43 -5.28
C LEU A 207 10.78 10.76 -5.81
N SER A 208 11.54 11.49 -6.63
CA SER A 208 11.04 12.69 -7.31
C SER A 208 10.00 12.34 -8.39
N LEU A 209 10.13 11.18 -9.04
CA LEU A 209 9.15 10.64 -9.99
C LEU A 209 7.94 10.00 -9.29
N ALA A 210 8.12 9.48 -8.08
CA ALA A 210 7.07 8.82 -7.32
C ALA A 210 5.96 9.78 -6.90
N ARG A 211 4.72 9.50 -7.32
CA ARG A 211 3.51 10.23 -6.93
C ARG A 211 2.74 9.54 -5.81
N GLY A 212 3.05 8.26 -5.54
CA GLY A 212 2.44 7.47 -4.49
C GLY A 212 2.73 7.96 -3.09
N LYS A 213 1.72 7.90 -2.22
CA LYS A 213 1.85 8.11 -0.76
C LYS A 213 2.68 7.00 -0.11
N TYR A 214 2.67 5.81 -0.71
CA TYR A 214 3.41 4.65 -0.24
C TYR A 214 4.45 4.21 -1.26
N ILE A 215 5.62 3.84 -0.77
CA ILE A 215 6.73 3.40 -1.60
C ILE A 215 6.98 1.93 -1.31
N PHE A 216 7.08 1.17 -2.39
CA PHE A 216 7.66 -0.17 -2.38
C PHE A 216 9.00 -0.10 -3.11
N TYR A 217 10.02 -0.73 -2.55
CA TYR A 217 11.31 -0.87 -3.19
C TYR A 217 11.48 -2.33 -3.63
N ARG A 218 11.71 -2.55 -4.93
CA ARG A 218 11.74 -3.88 -5.51
C ARG A 218 12.87 -4.03 -6.53
N PRO A 219 14.07 -4.46 -6.10
CA PRO A 219 15.14 -4.82 -7.02
C PRO A 219 14.67 -5.87 -8.02
N ALA A 220 15.15 -5.77 -9.25
CA ALA A 220 14.91 -6.80 -10.26
C ALA A 220 15.32 -8.20 -9.76
N GLY A 221 14.72 -9.23 -10.33
CA GLY A 221 14.90 -10.63 -9.92
C GLY A 221 14.17 -11.02 -8.64
N ASN A 222 13.37 -10.13 -8.04
CA ASN A 222 12.64 -10.40 -6.80
C ASN A 222 11.12 -10.18 -6.97
N GLY A 223 10.33 -11.23 -6.70
CA GLY A 223 8.86 -11.17 -6.69
C GLY A 223 8.25 -11.05 -5.30
N TYR A 224 7.02 -10.53 -5.22
CA TYR A 224 6.18 -10.52 -4.01
C TYR A 224 5.80 -11.93 -3.55
N PRO A 225 5.68 -12.13 -2.22
CA PRO A 225 5.45 -13.46 -1.66
C PRO A 225 4.12 -14.07 -2.11
N ASP A 226 3.13 -13.22 -2.37
CA ASP A 226 1.81 -13.61 -2.83
C ASP A 226 1.17 -12.45 -3.63
N ARG A 227 0.01 -12.72 -4.24
CA ARG A 227 -0.73 -11.76 -5.07
C ARG A 227 -1.41 -10.65 -4.28
N ASP A 228 -1.60 -10.82 -2.98
CA ASP A 228 -2.27 -9.87 -2.09
C ASP A 228 -1.30 -9.02 -1.27
N TRP A 229 0.01 -9.14 -1.51
CA TRP A 229 1.05 -8.48 -0.74
C TRP A 229 0.91 -6.95 -0.73
N VAL A 230 0.80 -6.36 -1.92
CA VAL A 230 0.64 -4.89 -2.06
C VAL A 230 -0.65 -4.43 -1.38
N ASN A 231 -1.76 -5.13 -1.62
CA ASN A 231 -3.05 -4.80 -1.02
C ASN A 231 -2.99 -4.85 0.51
N SER A 232 -2.43 -5.93 1.07
CA SER A 232 -2.31 -6.15 2.51
C SER A 232 -1.47 -5.08 3.19
N CYS A 233 -0.37 -4.65 2.54
CA CYS A 233 0.47 -3.58 3.07
C CYS A 233 -0.28 -2.24 3.15
N LEU A 234 -0.98 -1.89 2.07
CA LEU A 234 -1.72 -0.64 1.96
C LEU A 234 -2.91 -0.61 2.91
N GLU A 235 -3.68 -1.71 3.00
CA GLU A 235 -4.80 -1.84 3.94
C GLU A 235 -4.33 -1.61 5.39
N ILE A 236 -3.18 -2.17 5.78
CA ILE A 236 -2.63 -1.97 7.13
C ILE A 236 -2.27 -0.50 7.37
N LEU A 237 -1.65 0.18 6.41
CA LEU A 237 -1.19 1.55 6.56
C LEU A 237 -2.34 2.57 6.50
N GLU A 238 -3.32 2.37 5.63
CA GLU A 238 -4.51 3.23 5.54
C GLU A 238 -5.37 3.11 6.81
N ASN A 239 -5.60 1.89 7.30
CA ASN A 239 -6.41 1.67 8.51
C ASN A 239 -5.67 1.99 9.82
N ARG A 240 -4.37 2.26 9.77
CA ARG A 240 -3.54 2.51 10.97
C ARG A 240 -2.56 3.67 10.72
N PRO A 241 -3.02 4.93 10.79
CA PRO A 241 -2.19 6.12 10.57
C PRO A 241 -0.95 6.20 11.47
N GLN A 242 -1.00 5.59 12.66
CA GLN A 242 0.12 5.51 13.60
C GLN A 242 1.28 4.63 13.12
N LEU A 243 1.09 3.83 12.06
CA LEU A 243 2.12 3.00 11.47
C LEU A 243 2.74 3.70 10.27
N SER A 244 4.04 3.50 10.11
CA SER A 244 4.86 4.15 9.07
C SER A 244 5.40 3.17 8.05
N LEU A 245 5.45 1.88 8.40
CA LEU A 245 6.07 0.83 7.60
C LEU A 245 5.38 -0.52 7.82
N VAL A 246 5.27 -1.31 6.76
CA VAL A 246 4.89 -2.73 6.79
C VAL A 246 6.03 -3.55 6.19
N CYS A 247 6.42 -4.62 6.88
CA CYS A 247 7.53 -5.49 6.47
C CYS A 247 7.09 -6.95 6.50
N GLY A 248 7.56 -7.74 5.55
CA GLY A 248 7.46 -9.20 5.63
C GLY A 248 8.38 -9.75 6.71
N ILE A 249 7.97 -10.83 7.38
CA ILE A 249 8.83 -11.58 8.31
C ILE A 249 8.85 -13.05 7.91
N SER A 250 10.03 -13.65 7.91
CA SER A 250 10.20 -15.07 7.55
C SER A 250 9.66 -16.01 8.63
N GLU A 251 9.43 -17.28 8.29
CA GLU A 251 8.96 -18.30 9.23
C GLU A 251 9.87 -18.45 10.46
N ASN A 252 11.19 -18.39 10.28
CA ASN A 252 12.14 -18.42 11.39
C ASN A 252 11.97 -17.22 12.35
N GLN A 253 11.55 -16.06 11.82
CA GLN A 253 11.23 -14.89 12.64
C GLN A 253 9.87 -15.01 13.33
N LEU A 254 8.98 -15.94 12.94
CA LEU A 254 7.73 -16.19 13.66
C LEU A 254 7.98 -16.82 15.04
N ILE A 255 9.01 -17.67 15.16
CA ILE A 255 9.41 -18.30 16.42
C ILE A 255 9.82 -17.23 17.45
N ASP A 256 10.58 -16.21 17.02
CA ASP A 256 10.94 -15.05 17.84
C ASP A 256 10.19 -13.77 17.43
N SER A 257 8.88 -13.87 17.14
CA SER A 257 8.09 -12.78 16.53
C SER A 257 8.37 -11.38 17.09
N PRO A 258 8.63 -10.38 16.23
CA PRO A 258 8.79 -9.00 16.65
C PRO A 258 7.59 -8.48 17.44
N TRP A 259 7.86 -7.72 18.49
CA TRP A 259 6.77 -7.06 19.20
C TRP A 259 6.16 -5.96 18.34
N ARG A 260 4.82 -5.87 18.32
CA ARG A 260 4.09 -4.91 17.48
C ARG A 260 4.12 -3.49 18.06
N LYS A 261 4.00 -2.47 17.19
CA LYS A 261 3.83 -1.04 17.56
C LYS A 261 4.99 -0.55 18.44
N LYS A 262 4.69 0.30 19.45
CA LYS A 262 5.65 0.90 20.40
C LYS A 262 6.54 -0.10 21.15
N LYS A 263 6.17 -1.37 21.17
CA LYS A 263 6.95 -2.42 21.80
C LYS A 263 8.07 -2.95 20.90
N PHE A 264 8.05 -2.63 19.61
CA PHE A 264 9.08 -3.02 18.65
C PHE A 264 10.46 -2.49 19.02
N ILE A 265 10.57 -1.27 19.54
CA ILE A 265 11.86 -0.67 19.92
C ILE A 265 12.67 -1.57 20.86
N TYR A 266 12.02 -2.26 21.81
CA TYR A 266 12.69 -3.18 22.73
C TYR A 266 13.24 -4.41 22.01
N TYR A 267 12.46 -4.96 21.07
CA TYR A 267 12.91 -6.07 20.20
C TYR A 267 14.12 -5.64 19.37
N TRP A 268 14.03 -4.49 18.71
CA TRP A 268 15.09 -3.96 17.86
C TRP A 268 16.39 -3.70 18.64
N LEU A 269 16.32 -3.04 19.81
CA LEU A 269 17.50 -2.79 20.66
C LEU A 269 18.16 -4.10 21.15
N LYS A 270 17.37 -5.16 21.37
CA LYS A 270 17.87 -6.48 21.83
C LYS A 270 18.43 -7.33 20.70
N ARG A 271 17.74 -7.39 19.57
CA ARG A 271 18.08 -8.28 18.45
C ARG A 271 18.95 -7.64 17.39
N LYS A 272 19.08 -6.31 17.39
CA LYS A 272 19.81 -5.54 16.38
C LYS A 272 19.37 -5.92 14.96
N SER A 273 18.06 -6.15 14.81
CA SER A 273 17.44 -6.56 13.56
C SER A 273 17.33 -5.39 12.58
N PHE A 274 17.00 -5.70 11.33
CA PHE A 274 16.69 -4.71 10.30
C PHE A 274 15.52 -5.23 9.43
N PHE A 275 14.84 -4.32 8.74
CA PHE A 275 13.83 -4.59 7.73
C PHE A 275 14.54 -4.84 6.39
N PRO A 276 14.32 -5.98 5.73
CA PRO A 276 14.82 -6.21 4.38
C PRO A 276 14.12 -5.27 3.40
N SER A 277 14.91 -4.64 2.52
CA SER A 277 14.43 -3.60 1.61
C SER A 277 13.38 -4.11 0.61
N ASN A 278 13.56 -5.32 0.10
CA ASN A 278 12.76 -5.93 -0.94
C ASN A 278 11.34 -6.34 -0.51
N ILE A 279 11.04 -6.38 0.79
CA ILE A 279 9.72 -6.78 1.33
C ILE A 279 9.16 -5.71 2.27
N THR A 280 9.47 -4.45 1.98
CA THR A 280 9.03 -3.29 2.76
C THR A 280 8.09 -2.40 1.95
N CYS A 281 7.00 -1.99 2.60
CA CYS A 281 6.14 -0.89 2.17
C CYS A 281 6.23 0.24 3.21
N VAL A 282 6.52 1.46 2.78
CA VAL A 282 6.78 2.58 3.69
C VAL A 282 6.07 3.84 3.20
N ARG A 283 5.64 4.71 4.11
CA ARG A 283 5.14 6.04 3.73
C ARG A 283 6.26 6.85 3.08
N LYS A 284 5.98 7.48 1.93
CA LYS A 284 6.96 8.23 1.14
C LYS A 284 7.76 9.24 1.98
N GLN A 285 7.07 10.09 2.72
CA GLN A 285 7.69 11.12 3.58
C GLN A 285 8.61 10.54 4.66
N VAL A 286 8.30 9.35 5.18
CA VAL A 286 9.13 8.68 6.19
C VAL A 286 10.38 8.09 5.54
N LEU A 287 10.23 7.50 4.35
CA LEU A 287 11.37 7.01 3.57
C LEU A 287 12.32 8.15 3.22
N GLU A 288 11.82 9.25 2.64
CA GLU A 288 12.63 10.43 2.28
C GLU A 288 13.41 10.96 3.48
N LYS A 289 12.73 11.11 4.62
CA LYS A 289 13.37 11.61 5.85
C LYS A 289 14.43 10.68 6.40
N CYS A 290 14.15 9.38 6.48
CA CYS A 290 15.05 8.43 7.12
C CYS A 290 16.19 7.95 6.21
N LEU A 291 16.00 7.96 4.89
CA LEU A 291 16.99 7.50 3.92
C LEU A 291 18.06 8.57 3.63
N PHE A 292 17.66 9.84 3.51
CA PHE A 292 18.55 10.92 3.04
C PHE A 292 19.16 11.80 4.13
N GLN A 293 18.90 11.53 5.42
CA GLN A 293 19.58 12.23 6.50
C GLN A 293 21.01 11.69 6.72
N SER A 294 21.97 12.28 6.02
CA SER A 294 23.39 11.95 6.11
C SER A 294 24.09 12.69 7.28
N ASP A 295 24.81 11.92 8.10
CA ASP A 295 25.74 12.43 9.14
C ASP A 295 27.20 12.46 8.65
N GLY A 296 27.46 12.40 7.35
CA GLY A 296 28.84 12.46 6.85
C GLY A 296 28.96 12.41 5.34
N ALA A 297 29.54 13.45 4.76
CA ALA A 297 30.07 13.45 3.41
C ALA A 297 31.31 12.52 3.35
N GLY A 298 31.35 11.60 2.39
CA GLY A 298 32.59 10.88 2.03
C GLY A 298 32.67 9.37 2.36
N LYS A 299 31.56 8.61 2.39
CA LYS A 299 31.60 7.14 2.45
C LYS A 299 30.87 6.51 1.27
N GLU A 300 31.23 5.27 0.95
CA GLU A 300 30.63 4.48 -0.13
C GLU A 300 29.09 4.47 -0.04
N ASP A 301 28.43 5.02 -1.06
CA ASP A 301 26.98 5.20 -1.11
C ASP A 301 26.31 3.94 -1.70
N THR A 302 26.45 2.82 -0.98
CA THR A 302 25.91 1.52 -1.40
C THR A 302 24.45 1.34 -0.97
N GLU A 303 23.72 0.50 -1.71
CA GLU A 303 22.34 0.12 -1.35
C GLU A 303 22.24 -0.43 0.09
N SER A 304 23.15 -1.33 0.46
CA SER A 304 23.19 -1.95 1.79
C SER A 304 23.42 -0.94 2.91
N GLU A 305 24.39 -0.03 2.76
CA GLU A 305 24.66 0.99 3.78
C GLU A 305 23.46 1.94 3.95
N ASN A 306 22.84 2.36 2.86
CA ASN A 306 21.68 3.25 2.91
C ASN A 306 20.47 2.60 3.58
N TRP A 307 20.18 1.33 3.28
CA TRP A 307 19.09 0.63 3.95
C TRP A 307 19.36 0.39 5.44
N LEU A 308 20.61 0.16 5.85
CA LEU A 308 20.97 0.11 7.28
C LEU A 308 20.81 1.47 7.96
N ASN A 309 21.22 2.55 7.30
CA ASN A 309 21.05 3.90 7.83
C ASN A 309 19.56 4.26 7.93
N PHE A 310 18.75 3.96 6.92
CA PHE A 310 17.29 4.07 6.98
C PHE A 310 16.72 3.30 8.18
N ASN A 311 17.11 2.04 8.34
CA ASN A 311 16.67 1.20 9.45
C ASN A 311 17.01 1.80 10.81
N LEU A 312 18.24 2.31 10.96
CA LEU A 312 18.69 2.97 12.18
C LEU A 312 17.84 4.21 12.47
N ARG A 313 17.68 5.10 11.48
CA ARG A 313 16.92 6.35 11.61
C ARG A 313 15.46 6.12 11.91
N PHE A 314 14.83 5.21 11.16
CA PHE A 314 13.43 4.83 11.36
C PHE A 314 13.16 4.49 12.84
N ASN A 315 14.06 3.69 13.44
CA ASN A 315 13.92 3.26 14.82
C ASN A 315 14.33 4.33 15.85
N ILE A 316 15.40 5.09 15.61
CA ILE A 316 15.83 6.17 16.50
C ILE A 316 14.76 7.27 16.59
N ASP A 317 14.22 7.66 15.43
CA ASP A 317 13.21 8.71 15.31
C ASP A 317 11.83 8.26 15.81
N GLY A 318 11.66 6.95 16.05
CA GLY A 318 10.52 6.37 16.75
C GLY A 318 9.30 6.05 15.90
N TYR A 319 9.49 5.88 14.60
CA TYR A 319 8.45 5.39 13.70
C TYR A 319 8.07 3.94 14.01
N LEU A 320 6.82 3.57 13.72
CA LEU A 320 6.25 2.30 14.13
C LEU A 320 6.04 1.35 12.94
N PRO A 321 6.56 0.11 13.00
CA PRO A 321 6.32 -0.88 11.95
C PRO A 321 5.13 -1.82 12.29
N ALA A 322 4.62 -2.46 11.23
CA ALA A 322 3.84 -3.68 11.31
C ALA A 322 4.49 -4.80 10.49
N PHE A 323 4.11 -6.04 10.80
CA PHE A 323 4.69 -7.23 10.21
C PHE A 323 3.60 -8.14 9.67
N ILE A 324 3.80 -8.63 8.46
CA ILE A 324 2.99 -9.66 7.81
C ILE A 324 3.85 -10.94 7.75
N PRO A 325 3.35 -12.10 8.24
CA PRO A 325 4.02 -13.38 8.01
C PRO A 325 4.16 -13.66 6.52
N THR A 326 5.37 -13.93 6.04
CA THR A 326 5.62 -14.32 4.64
C THR A 326 6.69 -15.40 4.54
N THR A 327 6.67 -16.14 3.45
CA THR A 327 7.72 -17.10 3.08
C THR A 327 8.91 -16.44 2.38
N ALA A 328 8.98 -15.10 2.38
CA ALA A 328 9.96 -14.38 1.60
C ALA A 328 11.39 -14.73 2.05
N PRO A 329 12.31 -14.98 1.11
CA PRO A 329 13.72 -15.14 1.43
C PRO A 329 14.22 -13.85 2.08
N ALA A 330 14.84 -13.99 3.26
CA ALA A 330 15.54 -12.87 3.86
C ALA A 330 16.65 -12.44 2.89
N SER A 331 16.64 -11.19 2.42
CA SER A 331 17.83 -10.66 1.75
C SER A 331 18.98 -10.68 2.75
N PHE A 332 19.95 -11.56 2.50
CA PHE A 332 21.15 -11.66 3.31
C PHE A 332 22.04 -10.46 3.01
N MET A 333 22.40 -9.71 4.05
CA MET A 333 23.46 -8.71 3.93
C MET A 333 24.79 -9.41 3.67
N GLN A 334 25.48 -8.98 2.61
CA GLN A 334 26.72 -9.60 2.16
C GLN A 334 27.97 -9.02 2.85
N ASP A 335 27.88 -7.86 3.53
CA ASP A 335 29.02 -7.21 4.18
C ASP A 335 28.93 -7.23 5.72
N PRO A 336 29.71 -8.10 6.40
CA PRO A 336 29.78 -8.17 7.86
C PRO A 336 30.26 -6.87 8.52
N ASN A 337 31.14 -6.10 7.89
CA ASN A 337 31.71 -4.88 8.46
C ASN A 337 30.67 -3.76 8.54
N LEU A 338 29.86 -3.59 7.48
CA LEU A 338 28.73 -2.66 7.48
C LEU A 338 27.72 -3.02 8.57
N TYR A 339 27.44 -4.32 8.74
CA TYR A 339 26.51 -4.77 9.75
C TYR A 339 27.03 -4.55 11.18
N GLU A 340 28.32 -4.77 11.42
CA GLU A 340 28.94 -4.48 12.72
C GLU A 340 28.93 -2.98 13.04
N LYS A 341 29.22 -2.12 12.06
CA LYS A 341 29.07 -0.66 12.19
C LYS A 341 27.64 -0.27 12.58
N TYR A 342 26.62 -0.86 11.94
CA TYR A 342 25.22 -0.67 12.29
C TYR A 342 24.92 -1.10 13.73
N ARG A 343 25.39 -2.29 14.15
CA ARG A 343 25.22 -2.80 15.52
C ARG A 343 25.81 -1.89 16.58
N ARG A 344 26.99 -1.31 16.32
CA ARG A 344 27.63 -0.33 17.23
C ARG A 344 26.81 0.95 17.35
N LYS A 345 26.22 1.45 16.27
CA LYS A 345 25.31 2.61 16.30
C LYS A 345 24.06 2.33 17.14
N ILE A 346 23.47 1.13 17.03
CA ILE A 346 22.36 0.71 17.90
C ILE A 346 22.79 0.69 19.38
N ASP A 347 23.95 0.11 19.68
CA ASP A 347 24.45 0.06 21.05
C ASP A 347 24.70 1.46 21.63
N ASN A 348 25.27 2.37 20.84
CA ASN A 348 25.43 3.77 21.25
C ASN A 348 24.07 4.39 21.62
N TYR A 349 23.07 4.26 20.75
CA TYR A 349 21.73 4.78 21.03
C TYR A 349 21.09 4.13 22.26
N LYS A 350 21.24 2.81 22.41
CA LYS A 350 20.82 2.04 23.60
C LYS A 350 21.44 2.61 24.88
N TYR A 351 22.75 2.84 24.90
CA TYR A 351 23.43 3.43 26.05
C TYR A 351 22.91 4.84 26.36
N ARG A 352 22.68 5.66 25.34
CA ARG A 352 22.10 6.99 25.53
C ARG A 352 20.71 6.93 26.16
N LEU A 353 19.87 5.94 25.81
CA LEU A 353 18.58 5.74 26.46
C LEU A 353 18.72 5.28 27.92
N ILE A 354 19.62 4.33 28.20
CA ILE A 354 19.86 3.79 29.55
C ILE A 354 20.34 4.89 30.50
N PHE A 355 21.34 5.66 30.07
CA PHE A 355 21.92 6.76 30.85
C PHE A 355 21.13 8.08 30.73
N ARG A 356 19.91 8.05 30.17
CA ARG A 356 19.02 9.21 30.00
C ARG A 356 19.66 10.38 29.22
N LYS A 357 20.70 10.12 28.43
CA LYS A 357 21.34 11.07 27.49
C LYS A 357 20.54 11.23 26.17
N ALA A 358 19.48 10.45 26.00
CA ALA A 358 18.52 10.60 24.92
C ALA A 358 17.11 10.27 25.44
N LYS A 359 16.11 10.96 24.89
CA LYS A 359 14.69 10.68 25.11
C LYS A 359 14.10 10.11 23.81
N HIS A 360 13.52 8.92 23.90
CA HIS A 360 12.81 8.34 22.75
C HIS A 360 11.38 8.85 22.69
N CYS A 361 10.98 9.34 21.52
CA CYS A 361 9.63 9.79 21.21
C CYS A 361 9.07 8.89 20.12
N PHE A 362 7.86 8.37 20.30
CA PHE A 362 7.20 7.60 19.25
C PHE A 362 6.56 8.54 18.23
N ARG A 363 6.55 8.15 16.97
CA ARG A 363 5.98 8.93 15.87
C ARG A 363 5.01 8.12 15.03
N ASP A 364 4.00 8.79 14.51
CA ASP A 364 3.09 8.23 13.52
C ASP A 364 3.65 8.36 12.09
N GLY A 365 2.82 8.01 11.11
CA GLY A 365 3.14 8.14 9.70
C GLY A 365 3.48 9.55 9.24
N ASP A 366 2.92 10.57 9.92
CA ASP A 366 3.03 12.00 9.58
C ASP A 366 4.04 12.72 10.48
N SER A 367 4.87 11.95 11.20
CA SER A 367 5.90 12.45 12.12
C SER A 367 5.38 13.13 13.39
N ASN A 368 4.08 13.10 13.67
CA ASN A 368 3.52 13.62 14.92
C ASN A 368 3.97 12.77 16.10
N ILE A 369 4.22 13.42 17.24
CA ILE A 369 4.62 12.70 18.45
C ILE A 369 3.41 11.98 19.03
N LEU A 370 3.52 10.66 19.15
CA LEU A 370 2.52 9.80 19.76
C LEU A 370 2.70 9.75 21.29
N PRO A 371 1.60 9.66 22.06
CA PRO A 371 1.68 9.56 23.52
C PRO A 371 2.37 8.26 23.94
N GLY A 372 3.34 8.33 24.85
CA GLY A 372 4.04 7.16 25.35
C GLY A 372 5.51 7.45 25.59
N LYS A 373 6.16 6.58 26.37
CA LYS A 373 7.57 6.73 26.74
C LYS A 373 8.28 5.40 26.60
N PHE A 374 9.57 5.46 26.33
CA PHE A 374 10.45 4.32 26.52
C PHE A 374 10.60 4.04 28.02
N TYR A 375 10.45 2.78 28.42
CA TYR A 375 10.58 2.34 29.79
C TYR A 375 11.77 1.40 29.90
N LEU A 376 12.81 1.82 30.63
CA LEU A 376 14.01 1.01 30.86
C LEU A 376 13.67 -0.33 31.51
N SER A 377 12.69 -0.36 32.42
CA SER A 377 12.23 -1.62 33.04
C SER A 377 11.72 -2.62 32.01
N VAL A 378 10.94 -2.18 31.01
CA VAL A 378 10.45 -3.06 29.94
C VAL A 378 11.59 -3.61 29.10
N PHE A 379 12.63 -2.81 28.86
CA PHE A 379 13.84 -3.26 28.16
C PHE A 379 14.62 -4.31 28.96
N LEU A 380 14.87 -4.06 30.25
CA LEU A 380 15.62 -4.95 31.13
C LEU A 380 14.91 -6.31 31.29
N PHE A 381 13.60 -6.29 31.48
CA PHE A 381 12.78 -7.50 31.65
C PHE A 381 12.24 -8.08 30.33
N TYR A 382 12.76 -7.64 29.18
CA TYR A 382 12.24 -8.04 27.87
C TYR A 382 12.25 -9.57 27.67
N ASP A 383 13.40 -10.21 27.89
CA ASP A 383 13.57 -11.65 27.65
C ASP A 383 12.72 -12.49 28.63
N ILE A 384 12.62 -12.05 29.88
CA ILE A 384 11.77 -12.66 30.90
C ILE A 384 10.30 -12.53 30.52
N ALA A 385 9.86 -11.32 30.14
CA ALA A 385 8.48 -11.06 29.73
C ALA A 385 8.08 -11.86 28.48
N LYS A 386 9.02 -12.08 27.54
CA LYS A 386 8.80 -12.89 26.35
C LYS A 386 8.70 -14.38 26.69
N LYS A 387 9.60 -14.91 27.52
CA LYS A 387 9.54 -16.30 28.00
C LYS A 387 8.24 -16.60 28.76
N LEU A 388 7.82 -15.69 29.64
CA LEU A 388 6.58 -15.82 30.41
C LEU A 388 5.34 -15.86 29.51
N LYS A 389 5.29 -15.00 28.47
CA LYS A 389 4.17 -14.97 27.52
C LYS A 389 3.96 -16.31 26.80
N ASN A 390 5.04 -17.05 26.53
CA ASN A 390 5.00 -18.31 25.81
C ASN A 390 4.77 -19.53 26.72
N LYS A 391 5.01 -19.42 28.03
CA LYS A 391 4.89 -20.54 29.00
C LYS A 391 3.66 -20.48 29.91
N LEU A 392 3.01 -19.33 30.05
CA LEU A 392 1.87 -19.20 30.96
C LEU A 392 0.56 -19.72 30.33
N PRO A 393 -0.16 -20.64 31.00
CA PRO A 393 -1.51 -21.04 30.61
C PRO A 393 -2.43 -19.82 30.46
N ARG A 394 -3.28 -19.79 29.44
CA ARG A 394 -4.26 -18.71 29.15
C ARG A 394 -4.99 -18.16 30.40
N PRO A 395 -5.45 -18.95 31.40
CA PRO A 395 -6.11 -18.40 32.58
C PRO A 395 -5.20 -17.54 33.48
N LEU A 396 -3.91 -17.83 33.59
CA LEU A 396 -2.97 -17.01 34.40
C LEU A 396 -2.61 -15.69 33.70
N LEU A 397 -2.65 -15.66 32.36
CA LEU A 397 -2.46 -14.43 31.58
C LEU A 397 -3.53 -13.38 31.90
N SER A 398 -4.77 -13.81 32.17
CA SER A 398 -5.87 -12.93 32.57
C SER A 398 -5.63 -12.28 33.94
N ARG A 399 -5.16 -13.06 34.92
CA ARG A 399 -4.81 -12.57 36.27
C ARG A 399 -3.60 -11.62 36.26
N LEU A 400 -2.59 -11.89 35.43
CA LEU A 400 -1.45 -10.97 35.23
C LEU A 400 -1.83 -9.66 34.54
N ASN A 401 -2.85 -9.68 33.67
CA ASN A 401 -3.37 -8.45 33.07
C ASN A 401 -4.14 -7.60 34.09
N ILE A 402 -4.86 -8.23 35.04
CA ILE A 402 -5.49 -7.54 36.18
C ILE A 402 -4.41 -6.93 37.08
N ALA A 403 -3.36 -7.67 37.42
CA ALA A 403 -2.22 -7.15 38.19
C ALA A 403 -1.51 -5.99 37.48
N ARG A 404 -1.31 -6.08 36.15
CA ARG A 404 -0.75 -4.98 35.34
C ARG A 404 -1.67 -3.75 35.30
N GLN A 405 -2.98 -3.93 35.31
CA GLN A 405 -3.93 -2.81 35.40
C GLN A 405 -3.87 -2.14 36.78
N LEU A 406 -3.74 -2.92 37.86
CA LEU A 406 -3.57 -2.39 39.22
C LEU A 406 -2.25 -1.61 39.38
N VAL A 407 -1.14 -2.14 38.86
CA VAL A 407 0.15 -1.42 38.86
C VAL A 407 0.07 -0.14 38.02
N ARG A 408 -0.63 -0.15 36.88
CA ARG A 408 -0.83 1.07 36.07
C ARG A 408 -1.65 2.13 36.78
N LYS A 409 -2.69 1.74 37.54
CA LYS A 409 -3.44 2.66 38.39
C LYS A 409 -2.58 3.26 39.51
N PHE A 410 -1.60 2.51 40.01
CA PHE A 410 -0.66 2.97 41.03
C PHE A 410 0.38 4.00 40.52
N TYR A 411 0.74 3.95 39.24
CA TYR A 411 1.70 4.87 38.61
C TYR A 411 1.06 6.04 37.84
N GLN A 412 -0.27 6.21 37.96
CA GLN A 412 -1.03 7.32 37.36
C GLN A 412 -1.58 8.32 38.40
N LYS A 413 -1.26 8.15 39.68
CA LYS A 413 -1.14 9.25 40.64
C LYS A 413 0.29 9.77 40.57
#